data_AF-A0A6P0VF80-F1
#
_entry.id   AF-A0A6P0VF80-F1
#
_cell.length_a   1.000
_cell.length_b   1.000
_cell.length_c   1.000
_cell.angle_alpha   90.00
_cell.angle_beta   90.00
_cell.angle_gamma   90.00
#
_symmetry.space_group_name_H-M   'P 1'
#
loop_
_entity.id
_entity.type
_entity.pdbx_description
1 polymer ?
#
loop_
_entity_poly.entity_id
_entity_poly.type
_entity_poly.pdbx_seq_one_letter_code
_entity_poly.pdbx_strand_id
1 'polypeptide(L)'
;MPHTFQAKNSRIDLRVTQEQKELLERAAAVKGVSLSAYTLFYLLPIARQDIDFHDKLVLPNRDRDLFLSIMENPPQLTGKLKTTIQKFRDKYGKS
;
A
#
# COMPACT_ATOMS: atom_id res chain seq x y z
N MET A 1 24.67 10.22 -16.14
CA MET A 1 23.49 9.32 -16.16
C MET A 1 22.36 10.02 -16.90
N PRO A 2 21.83 9.50 -18.02
CA PRO A 2 20.68 10.12 -18.66
C PRO A 2 19.42 9.78 -17.85
N HIS A 3 18.68 10.80 -17.42
CA HIS A 3 17.33 10.60 -16.90
C HIS A 3 16.43 10.35 -18.09
N THR A 4 16.07 9.09 -18.33
CA THR A 4 15.02 8.74 -19.28
C THR A 4 13.70 9.29 -18.74
N PHE A 5 13.26 10.44 -19.27
CA PHE A 5 11.90 10.91 -19.07
C PHE A 5 10.96 9.85 -19.65
N GLN A 6 10.41 9.01 -18.79
CA GLN A 6 9.34 8.08 -19.15
C GLN A 6 8.19 8.92 -19.72
N ALA A 7 7.90 8.73 -21.02
CA ALA A 7 6.79 9.41 -21.66
C ALA A 7 5.48 9.01 -20.96
N LYS A 8 4.61 9.98 -20.68
CA LYS A 8 3.27 9.75 -20.10
C LYS A 8 2.38 9.05 -21.13
N ASN A 9 2.56 7.75 -21.34
CA ASN A 9 1.85 6.97 -22.36
C ASN A 9 0.60 6.23 -21.81
N SER A 10 0.50 6.05 -20.50
CA SER A 10 -0.65 5.43 -19.84
C SER A 10 -1.81 6.41 -19.69
N ARG A 11 -3.04 5.92 -19.89
CA ARG A 11 -4.28 6.70 -19.76
C ARG A 11 -5.11 6.20 -18.58
N ILE A 12 -5.87 7.12 -17.98
CA ILE A 12 -6.88 6.84 -16.97
C ILE A 12 -8.21 7.30 -17.56
N ASP A 13 -9.16 6.38 -17.72
CA ASP A 13 -10.51 6.67 -18.20
C ASP A 13 -11.47 6.78 -17.00
N LEU A 14 -12.12 7.92 -16.86
CA LEU A 14 -13.06 8.20 -15.78
C LEU A 14 -14.43 8.55 -16.37
N ARG A 15 -15.48 7.89 -15.86
CA ARG A 15 -16.86 8.28 -16.12
C ARG A 15 -17.40 9.01 -14.90
N VAL A 16 -17.93 10.20 -15.11
CA VAL A 16 -18.47 11.07 -14.07
C VAL A 16 -19.81 11.65 -14.52
N THR A 17 -20.62 12.09 -13.57
CA THR A 17 -21.82 12.87 -13.91
C THR A 17 -21.42 14.27 -14.39
N GLN A 18 -22.36 14.96 -15.05
CA GLN A 18 -22.16 16.34 -15.48
C GLN A 18 -21.85 17.26 -14.28
N GLU A 19 -22.58 17.11 -13.18
CA GLU A 19 -22.36 17.90 -11.96
C GLU A 19 -20.95 17.68 -11.38
N GLN A 20 -20.49 16.43 -11.30
CA GLN A 20 -19.14 16.11 -10.84
C GLN A 20 -18.07 16.73 -11.73
N LYS A 21 -18.27 16.68 -13.06
CA LYS A 21 -17.36 17.30 -14.02
C LYS A 21 -17.26 18.81 -13.80
N GLU A 22 -18.40 19.50 -13.73
CA GLU A 22 -18.44 20.96 -13.54
C GLU A 22 -17.82 21.39 -12.21
N LEU A 23 -18.00 20.61 -11.15
CA LEU A 23 -17.38 20.86 -9.86
C LEU A 23 -15.85 20.77 -9.97
N LEU A 24 -15.33 19.70 -10.57
CA LEU A 24 -13.90 19.48 -10.72
C LEU A 24 -13.25 20.50 -11.65
N GLU A 25 -13.92 20.88 -12.75
CA GLU A 25 -13.44 21.91 -13.68
C GLU A 25 -13.35 23.28 -13.00
N ARG A 26 -14.37 23.66 -12.21
CA ARG A 26 -14.33 24.89 -11.42
C ARG A 26 -13.18 24.88 -10.40
N ALA A 27 -12.99 23.77 -9.70
CA ALA A 27 -11.91 23.65 -8.73
C ALA A 27 -10.52 23.72 -9.38
N ALA A 28 -10.35 23.09 -10.54
CA ALA A 28 -9.13 23.17 -11.34
C ALA A 28 -8.86 24.60 -11.83
N ALA A 29 -9.90 25.30 -12.29
CA ALA A 29 -9.80 26.70 -12.71
C ALA A 29 -9.39 27.64 -11.55
N VAL A 30 -9.96 27.47 -10.36
CA VAL A 30 -9.55 28.22 -9.15
C VAL A 30 -8.07 27.99 -8.81
N LYS A 31 -7.55 26.80 -9.09
CA LYS A 31 -6.13 26.47 -8.88
C LYS A 31 -5.23 26.84 -10.05
N GLY A 32 -5.77 27.31 -11.17
CA GLY A 32 -5.02 27.67 -12.37
C GLY A 32 -4.34 26.47 -13.06
N VAL A 33 -4.91 25.27 -12.95
CA VAL A 33 -4.36 24.04 -13.53
C VAL A 33 -5.41 23.34 -14.40
N SER A 34 -4.96 22.41 -15.26
CA SER A 34 -5.90 21.58 -16.03
C SER A 34 -6.68 20.63 -15.12
N LEU A 35 -7.86 20.19 -15.57
CA LEU A 35 -8.65 19.17 -14.88
C LEU A 35 -7.82 17.92 -14.59
N SER A 36 -7.06 17.44 -15.57
CA SER A 36 -6.19 16.27 -15.41
C SER A 36 -5.09 16.46 -14.36
N ALA A 37 -4.46 17.63 -14.33
CA ALA A 37 -3.43 17.96 -13.34
C ALA A 37 -4.05 18.09 -11.95
N TYR A 38 -5.21 18.73 -11.83
CA TYR A 38 -5.98 18.83 -10.59
C TYR A 38 -6.32 17.44 -10.06
N THR A 39 -6.89 16.56 -10.89
CA THR A 39 -7.24 15.19 -10.50
C THR A 39 -6.02 14.42 -10.00
N LEU A 40 -4.90 14.45 -10.72
CA LEU A 40 -3.69 13.74 -10.31
C LEU A 40 -3.09 14.31 -9.02
N PHE A 41 -3.11 15.63 -8.85
CA PHE A 41 -2.57 16.31 -7.68
C PHE A 41 -3.23 15.84 -6.38
N TYR A 42 -4.56 15.62 -6.42
CA TYR A 42 -5.31 15.16 -5.26
C TYR A 42 -5.41 13.64 -5.15
N LEU A 43 -5.49 12.90 -6.27
CA LEU A 43 -5.68 11.45 -6.26
C LEU A 43 -4.42 10.67 -5.90
N LEU A 44 -3.24 11.10 -6.37
CA LEU A 44 -1.99 10.35 -6.14
C LEU A 44 -1.57 10.27 -4.66
N PRO A 45 -1.65 11.34 -3.85
CA PRO A 45 -1.33 11.25 -2.43
C PRO A 45 -2.28 10.31 -1.68
N ILE A 46 -3.58 10.37 -2.00
CA ILE A 46 -4.60 9.50 -1.39
C ILE A 46 -4.30 8.04 -1.73
N ALA A 47 -4.09 7.73 -3.02
CA ALA A 47 -3.76 6.37 -3.44
C ALA A 47 -2.50 5.83 -2.75
N ARG A 48 -1.48 6.68 -2.56
CA ARG A 48 -0.27 6.31 -1.83
C ARG A 48 -0.56 6.01 -0.36
N GLN A 49 -1.35 6.86 0.29
CA GLN A 49 -1.75 6.67 1.68
C GLN A 49 -2.56 5.38 1.86
N ASP A 50 -3.48 5.08 0.95
CA ASP A 50 -4.30 3.88 1.01
C ASP A 50 -3.45 2.60 0.87
N ILE A 51 -2.48 2.61 -0.05
CA ILE A 51 -1.50 1.53 -0.21
C ILE A 51 -0.63 1.40 1.04
N ASP A 52 -0.06 2.51 1.52
CA ASP A 52 0.79 2.53 2.71
C ASP A 52 0.05 2.02 3.96
N PHE A 53 -1.24 2.35 4.10
CA PHE A 53 -2.09 1.88 5.19
C PHE A 53 -2.32 0.36 5.13
N HIS A 54 -2.51 -0.19 3.92
CA HIS A 54 -2.72 -1.63 3.73
C HIS A 54 -1.42 -2.45 3.82
N ASP A 55 -0.30 -1.90 3.35
CA ASP A 55 0.99 -2.60 3.30
C ASP A 55 1.76 -2.51 4.63
N LYS A 56 1.47 -1.51 5.47
CA LYS A 56 2.11 -1.37 6.79
C LYS A 56 1.16 -1.85 7.87
N LEU A 57 1.51 -2.97 8.50
CA LEU A 57 1.01 -3.32 9.84
C LEU A 57 1.50 -2.25 10.81
N VAL A 58 0.72 -1.17 10.99
CA VAL A 58 0.94 -0.20 12.05
C VAL A 58 0.53 -0.86 13.36
N LEU A 59 1.45 -1.60 13.94
CA LEU A 59 1.32 -2.15 15.28
C LEU A 59 1.28 -0.97 16.28
N PRO A 60 0.23 -0.85 17.11
CA PRO A 60 0.28 0.02 18.28
C PRO A 60 1.55 -0.25 19.08
N ASN A 61 2.11 0.74 19.79
CA ASN A 61 3.38 0.60 20.51
C ASN A 61 3.46 -0.69 21.35
N ARG A 62 2.37 -1.08 22.01
CA ARG A 62 2.28 -2.34 22.77
C ARG A 62 2.52 -3.59 21.91
N ASP A 63 1.91 -3.63 20.73
CA ASP A 63 2.00 -4.80 19.86
C ASP A 63 3.34 -4.81 19.11
N ARG A 64 3.97 -3.64 18.90
CA ARG A 64 5.36 -3.51 18.45
C ARG A 64 6.32 -4.05 19.50
N ASP A 65 6.19 -3.65 20.77
CA ASP A 65 7.06 -4.10 21.85
C ASP A 65 6.88 -5.59 22.12
N LEU A 66 5.65 -6.10 21.99
CA LEU A 66 5.38 -7.53 22.03
C LEU A 66 6.05 -8.26 20.85
N PHE A 67 5.93 -7.74 19.63
CA PHE A 67 6.57 -8.31 18.46
C PHE A 67 8.10 -8.33 18.59
N LEU A 68 8.70 -7.22 19.03
CA LEU A 68 10.15 -7.12 19.28
C LEU A 68 10.60 -8.07 20.38
N SER A 69 9.88 -8.16 21.49
CA SER A 69 10.22 -9.09 22.58
C SER A 69 10.10 -10.55 22.17
N ILE A 70 9.16 -10.90 21.29
CA ILE A 70 9.05 -12.24 20.68
C ILE A 70 10.20 -12.49 19.71
N MET A 71 10.68 -11.49 18.96
CA MET A 71 11.84 -11.66 18.07
C MET A 71 13.15 -11.83 18.85
N GLU A 72 13.34 -11.06 19.93
CA GLU A 72 14.52 -11.15 20.79
C GLU A 72 14.52 -12.42 21.64
N ASN A 73 13.36 -12.81 22.16
CA ASN A 73 13.17 -13.98 23.00
C ASN A 73 12.10 -14.89 22.38
N PRO A 74 12.42 -15.61 21.29
CA PRO A 74 11.47 -16.47 20.63
C PRO A 74 10.95 -17.53 21.60
N PRO A 75 9.63 -17.60 21.84
CA PRO A 75 9.06 -18.60 22.74
C PRO A 75 9.33 -19.99 22.17
N GLN A 76 9.55 -20.95 23.05
CA GLN A 76 9.69 -22.33 22.61
C GLN A 76 8.43 -22.76 21.86
N LEU A 77 8.61 -23.35 20.67
CA LEU A 77 7.51 -23.90 19.90
C LEU A 77 6.89 -25.05 20.70
N THR A 78 5.64 -24.88 21.13
CA THR A 78 4.90 -25.89 21.89
C THR A 78 3.66 -26.36 21.14
N GLY A 79 3.12 -27.51 21.57
CA GLY A 79 1.83 -28.03 21.11
C GLY A 79 1.74 -28.31 19.61
N LYS A 80 0.57 -28.05 19.03
CA LYS A 80 0.21 -28.38 17.63
C LYS A 80 1.06 -27.64 16.59
N LEU A 81 1.63 -26.49 16.93
CA LEU A 81 2.48 -25.73 16.03
C LEU A 81 3.82 -26.45 15.80
N LYS A 82 4.43 -26.98 16.87
CA LYS A 82 5.67 -27.77 16.78
C LYS A 82 5.48 -29.01 15.90
N THR A 83 4.38 -29.75 16.10
CA THR A 83 4.12 -30.97 15.34
C THR A 83 3.80 -30.69 13.88
N THR A 84 3.12 -29.58 13.57
CA THR A 84 2.85 -29.15 12.19
C THR A 84 4.13 -28.75 11.45
N ILE A 85 5.01 -27.97 12.10
CA ILE A 85 6.31 -27.59 11.53
C ILE A 85 7.19 -28.82 11.31
N GLN A 86 7.20 -29.77 12.24
CA GLN A 86 7.95 -31.03 12.09
C GLN A 86 7.44 -31.84 10.89
N LYS A 87 6.12 -32.03 10.77
CA LYS A 87 5.51 -32.71 9.61
C LYS A 87 5.83 -32.01 8.28
N PHE A 88 5.87 -30.67 8.26
CA PHE A 88 6.25 -29.92 7.07
C PHE A 88 7.72 -30.15 6.70
N ARG A 89 8.62 -30.12 7.69
CA ARG A 89 10.06 -30.40 7.49
C ARG A 89 10.32 -31.83 7.04
N ASP A 90 9.60 -32.81 7.58
CA ASP A 90 9.74 -34.21 7.18
C ASP A 90 9.23 -34.44 5.75
N LYS A 91 8.23 -33.68 5.31
CA LYS A 91 7.63 -33.77 3.98
C LYS A 91 8.42 -33.04 2.88
N TYR A 92 9.08 -31.93 3.21
CA TYR A 92 9.73 -31.05 2.21
C TYR A 92 11.21 -30.74 2.48
N GLY A 93 11.78 -31.19 3.60
CA GLY A 93 13.14 -30.86 4.05
C GLY A 93 14.21 -31.90 3.72
N LYS A 94 13.89 -32.95 2.94
CA LYS A 94 14.90 -33.82 2.32
C LYS A 94 15.05 -33.44 0.85
N SER A 95 15.99 -32.54 0.59
CA SER A 95 16.78 -32.50 -0.66
C SER A 95 18.24 -32.35 -0.29
#